data_AF-A0A1M6S847-F1
#
_entry.id   AF-A0A1M6S847-F1
#
_cell.length_a   1.000
_cell.length_b   1.000
_cell.length_c   1.000
_cell.angle_alpha   90.00
_cell.angle_beta   90.00
_cell.angle_gamma   90.00
#
_symmetry.space_group_name_H-M   'P 1'
#
loop_
_entity.id
_entity.type
_entity.pdbx_description
1 polymer ?
#
loop_
_entity_poly.entity_id
_entity_poly.type
_entity_poly.pdbx_seq_one_letter_code
_entity_poly.pdbx_strand_id
1 'polypeptide(L)'
;MEVYRYEMWQVANFAEHLLQTRPPDQALREWMKRLAEYAMTKAGLANAMREVSFMRDCSGKAGYAPVVAAAQLLLDANEKAGTIRAGVTTDDFFLASAGIWQIDFNDEWQPRLAWLIDFVMAGLRAGAPTRPVSQ
;
A
#
# COMPACT_ATOMS: atom_id res chain seq x y z
N MET A 1 8.15 13.50 18.59
CA MET A 1 8.81 13.62 17.27
C MET A 1 9.74 12.46 16.95
N GLU A 2 10.28 11.72 17.94
CA GLU A 2 11.17 10.57 17.68
C GLU A 2 10.41 9.26 17.37
N VAL A 3 9.30 9.00 18.07
CA VAL A 3 8.41 7.85 17.85
C VAL A 3 7.82 7.86 16.43
N TYR A 4 7.38 9.02 15.94
CA TYR A 4 6.85 9.18 14.58
C TYR A 4 7.88 8.83 13.49
N ARG A 5 9.13 9.29 13.65
CA ARG A 5 10.21 9.02 12.69
C ARG A 5 10.63 7.54 12.70
N TYR A 6 10.66 6.91 13.87
CA TYR A 6 10.98 5.49 14.03
C TYR A 6 9.92 4.59 13.38
N GLU A 7 8.65 4.93 13.58
CA GLU A 7 7.53 4.17 13.02
C GLU A 7 7.46 4.26 11.50
N MET A 8 7.72 5.45 10.95
CA MET A 8 7.76 5.63 9.50
C MET A 8 8.99 4.96 8.86
N TRP A 9 10.12 4.88 9.56
CA TRP A 9 11.28 4.08 9.11
C TRP A 9 10.97 2.57 9.09
N GLN A 10 10.17 2.08 10.04
CA GLN A 10 9.74 0.69 10.03
C GLN A 10 8.88 0.35 8.80
N VAL A 11 8.00 1.27 8.36
CA VAL A 11 7.16 1.03 7.17
C VAL A 11 7.99 0.89 5.89
N ALA A 12 9.03 1.70 5.74
CA ALA A 12 9.94 1.64 4.58
C ALA A 12 10.78 0.37 4.58
N ASN A 13 11.46 0.06 5.69
CA ASN A 13 12.25 -1.17 5.81
C ASN A 13 11.42 -2.43 5.63
N PHE A 14 10.16 -2.38 6.09
CA PHE A 14 9.26 -3.50 5.96
C PHE A 14 8.91 -3.79 4.49
N ALA A 15 8.75 -2.77 3.64
CA ALA A 15 8.57 -2.95 2.19
C ALA A 15 9.79 -3.61 1.53
N GLU A 16 11.00 -3.14 1.85
CA GLU A 16 12.25 -3.74 1.35
C GLU A 16 12.39 -5.21 1.76
N HIS A 17 12.14 -5.52 3.03
CA HIS A 17 12.21 -6.89 3.54
C HIS A 17 11.21 -7.82 2.85
N LEU A 18 9.99 -7.34 2.57
CA LEU A 18 9.00 -8.13 1.85
C LEU A 18 9.44 -8.43 0.42
N LEU A 19 10.01 -7.47 -0.29
CA LEU A 19 10.52 -7.68 -1.65
C LEU A 19 11.70 -8.65 -1.70
N GLN A 20 12.50 -8.74 -0.63
CA GLN A 20 13.58 -9.73 -0.54
C GLN A 20 13.08 -11.16 -0.31
N THR A 21 11.89 -11.32 0.27
CA THR A 21 11.40 -12.62 0.75
C THR A 21 10.17 -13.13 -0.01
N ARG A 22 9.55 -12.31 -0.85
CA ARG A 22 8.29 -12.63 -1.54
C ARG A 22 8.25 -12.09 -2.97
N PRO A 23 7.43 -12.70 -3.85
CA PRO A 23 7.06 -12.09 -5.12
C PRO A 23 6.47 -10.68 -4.93
N PRO A 24 6.71 -9.73 -5.85
CA PRO A 24 6.32 -8.32 -5.66
C PRO A 24 4.85 -8.09 -5.35
N ASP A 25 3.95 -8.87 -5.95
CA ASP A 25 2.50 -8.73 -5.75
C ASP A 25 2.08 -9.22 -4.36
N GLN A 26 2.71 -10.29 -3.88
CA GLN A 26 2.52 -10.77 -2.51
C GLN A 26 3.13 -9.82 -1.49
N ALA A 27 4.26 -9.19 -1.81
CA ALA A 27 4.88 -8.15 -1.00
C ALA A 27 3.94 -6.93 -0.86
N LEU A 28 3.42 -6.40 -1.97
CA LEU A 28 2.50 -5.26 -1.95
C LEU A 28 1.23 -5.55 -1.14
N ARG A 29 0.62 -6.73 -1.35
CA ARG A 29 -0.57 -7.16 -0.59
C ARG A 29 -0.31 -7.21 0.91
N GLU A 30 0.80 -7.84 1.31
CA GLU A 30 1.19 -7.97 2.72
C GLU A 30 1.52 -6.60 3.33
N TRP A 31 2.17 -5.73 2.56
CA TRP A 31 2.49 -4.38 2.99
C TRP A 31 1.23 -3.54 3.25
N MET A 32 0.24 -3.58 2.35
CA MET A 32 -1.05 -2.91 2.57
C MET A 32 -1.74 -3.41 3.83
N LYS A 33 -1.75 -4.73 4.06
CA LYS A 33 -2.35 -5.33 5.25
C LYS A 33 -1.69 -4.80 6.51
N ARG A 34 -0.36 -4.87 6.60
CA ARG A 34 0.38 -4.38 7.76
C ARG A 34 0.20 -2.87 7.96
N LEU A 35 0.20 -2.08 6.88
CA LEU A 35 -0.04 -0.63 6.97
C LEU A 35 -1.44 -0.31 7.53
N ALA A 36 -2.47 -1.02 7.06
CA ALA A 36 -3.82 -0.89 7.60
C ALA A 36 -3.88 -1.29 9.08
N GLU A 37 -3.30 -2.44 9.47
CA GLU A 37 -3.19 -2.87 10.86
C GLU A 37 -2.45 -1.85 11.74
N TYR A 38 -1.39 -1.21 11.24
CA TYR A 38 -0.73 -0.12 11.95
C TYR A 38 -1.63 1.10 12.11
N ALA A 39 -2.39 1.47 11.08
CA ALA A 39 -3.34 2.57 11.12
C ALA A 39 -4.44 2.35 12.18
N MET A 40 -4.85 1.10 12.41
CA MET A 40 -5.80 0.71 13.47
C MET A 40 -5.35 1.13 14.86
N THR A 41 -4.10 0.83 15.16
CA THR A 41 -3.55 1.00 16.51
C THR A 41 -3.25 2.47 16.82
N LYS A 42 -3.38 3.36 15.82
CA LYS A 42 -2.97 4.77 15.89
C LYS A 42 -3.95 5.65 15.13
N ALA A 43 -4.86 6.29 15.87
CA ALA A 43 -5.83 7.24 15.32
C ALA A 43 -5.20 8.32 14.41
N GLY A 44 -3.96 8.76 14.71
CA GLY A 44 -3.21 9.72 13.89
C GLY A 44 -2.77 9.18 12.52
N LEU A 45 -2.50 7.88 12.39
CA LEU A 45 -2.13 7.26 11.11
C LEU A 45 -3.39 6.95 10.28
N ALA A 46 -4.49 6.50 10.89
CA ALA A 46 -5.76 6.34 10.18
C ALA A 46 -6.26 7.66 9.57
N ASN A 47 -6.20 8.76 10.32
CA ASN A 47 -6.61 10.07 9.81
C ASN A 47 -5.72 10.53 8.64
N ALA A 48 -4.42 10.23 8.72
CA ALA A 48 -3.47 10.55 7.66
C ALA A 48 -3.71 9.79 6.37
N MET A 49 -3.95 8.49 6.45
CA MET A 49 -4.20 7.67 5.27
C MET A 49 -5.47 8.13 4.55
N ARG A 50 -6.50 8.55 5.32
CA ARG A 50 -7.67 9.23 4.75
C ARG A 50 -7.27 10.50 4.00
N GLU A 51 -6.49 11.39 4.61
CA GLU A 51 -6.03 12.62 3.94
C GLU A 51 -5.26 12.33 2.65
N VAL A 52 -4.28 11.42 2.68
CA VAL A 52 -3.48 11.02 1.51
C VAL A 52 -4.37 10.49 0.39
N SER A 53 -5.39 9.69 0.73
CA SER A 53 -6.29 9.08 -0.26
C SER A 53 -7.23 10.06 -0.96
N PHE A 54 -7.42 11.27 -0.42
CA PHE A 54 -8.24 12.32 -1.02
C PHE A 54 -7.42 13.44 -1.67
N MET A 55 -6.09 13.40 -1.57
CA MET A 55 -5.22 14.43 -2.14
C MET A 55 -4.93 14.16 -3.62
N ARG A 56 -4.97 15.21 -4.45
CA ARG A 56 -4.19 15.25 -5.68
C ARG A 56 -2.81 15.75 -5.25
N ASP A 57 -1.76 14.96 -5.44
CA ASP A 57 -0.40 15.17 -4.93
C ASP A 57 -0.16 14.77 -3.46
N CYS A 58 0.17 13.50 -3.26
CA CYS A 58 0.59 12.96 -1.95
C CYS A 58 1.96 13.50 -1.47
N SER A 59 2.75 14.18 -2.31
CA SER A 59 4.13 14.60 -1.99
C SER A 59 4.20 15.81 -1.05
N GLY A 60 3.13 16.60 -0.95
CA GLY A 60 3.12 17.89 -0.23
C GLY A 60 3.14 17.83 1.31
N LYS A 61 2.94 16.66 1.94
CA LYS A 61 2.99 16.51 3.41
C LYS A 61 4.25 15.77 3.87
N ALA A 62 5.21 16.51 4.42
CA ALA A 62 6.49 16.02 4.95
C ALA A 62 6.40 14.89 6.01
N GLY A 63 5.21 14.65 6.59
CA GLY A 63 5.00 13.58 7.56
C GLY A 63 4.94 12.17 6.94
N TYR A 64 4.39 12.02 5.74
CA TYR A 64 4.03 10.71 5.18
C TYR A 64 4.89 10.28 3.98
N ALA A 65 5.92 11.06 3.66
CA ALA A 65 6.89 10.76 2.61
C ALA A 65 7.46 9.32 2.67
N PRO A 66 7.74 8.72 3.85
CA PRO A 66 8.22 7.34 3.91
C PRO A 66 7.19 6.29 3.48
N VAL A 67 5.89 6.51 3.76
CA VAL A 67 4.81 5.60 3.33
C VAL A 67 4.63 5.68 1.81
N VAL A 68 4.66 6.90 1.27
CA VAL A 68 4.60 7.13 -0.19
C VAL A 68 5.82 6.51 -0.88
N ALA A 69 7.01 6.68 -0.33
CA ALA A 69 8.23 6.07 -0.87
C ALA A 69 8.19 4.53 -0.83
N ALA A 70 7.68 3.94 0.26
CA ALA A 70 7.50 2.50 0.38
C ALA A 70 6.48 1.97 -0.65
N ALA A 71 5.37 2.68 -0.86
CA ALA A 71 4.40 2.35 -1.90
C ALA A 71 5.05 2.43 -3.29
N GLN A 72 5.78 3.51 -3.59
CA GLN A 72 6.49 3.68 -4.86
C GLN A 72 7.45 2.51 -5.13
N LEU A 73 8.27 2.15 -4.13
CA LEU A 73 9.20 1.03 -4.23
C LEU A 73 8.49 -0.29 -4.60
N LEU A 74 7.35 -0.57 -3.97
CA LEU A 74 6.57 -1.77 -4.24
C LEU A 74 5.92 -1.73 -5.62
N LEU A 75 5.37 -0.58 -6.02
CA LEU A 75 4.77 -0.39 -7.35
C LEU A 75 5.82 -0.58 -8.45
N ASP A 76 6.99 0.05 -8.31
CA ASP A 76 8.10 -0.09 -9.26
C ASP A 76 8.57 -1.54 -9.41
N ALA A 77 8.69 -2.26 -8.29
CA ALA A 77 9.06 -3.68 -8.31
C ALA A 77 8.00 -4.54 -9.01
N ASN A 78 6.72 -4.23 -8.81
CA ASN A 78 5.62 -4.94 -9.46
C ASN A 78 5.54 -4.64 -10.96
N GLU A 79 5.70 -3.37 -11.35
CA GLU A 79 5.73 -2.97 -12.76
C GLU A 79 6.90 -3.62 -13.50
N LYS A 80 8.10 -3.60 -12.91
CA LYS A 80 9.28 -4.28 -13.45
C LYS A 80 9.08 -5.79 -13.57
N ALA A 81 8.38 -6.41 -12.63
CA ALA A 81 8.07 -7.84 -12.69
C ALA A 81 6.89 -8.18 -13.62
N GLY A 82 6.16 -7.17 -14.11
CA GLY A 82 4.94 -7.34 -14.89
C GLY A 82 3.80 -7.98 -14.08
N THR A 83 3.80 -7.85 -12.75
CA THR A 83 2.79 -8.43 -11.88
C THR A 83 1.58 -7.52 -11.65
N ILE A 84 1.70 -6.23 -11.97
CA ILE A 84 0.61 -5.27 -12.04
C ILE A 84 0.62 -4.54 -13.39
N ARG A 85 -0.45 -3.83 -13.72
CA ARG A 85 -0.52 -2.95 -14.88
C ARG A 85 0.52 -1.82 -14.77
N ALA A 86 1.11 -1.47 -15.90
CA ALA A 86 2.08 -0.37 -15.98
C ALA A 86 1.42 1.00 -15.73
N GLY A 87 2.22 1.97 -15.28
CA GLY A 87 1.81 3.37 -15.12
C GLY A 87 0.86 3.64 -13.95
N VAL A 88 0.81 2.77 -12.93
CA VAL A 88 0.09 3.05 -11.68
C VAL A 88 0.91 4.04 -10.85
N THR A 89 0.36 5.23 -10.61
CA THR A 89 1.01 6.21 -9.73
C THR A 89 0.69 5.91 -8.26
N THR A 90 1.51 6.45 -7.34
CA THR A 90 1.20 6.38 -5.90
C THR A 90 -0.11 7.07 -5.55
N ASP A 91 -0.43 8.19 -6.22
CA ASP A 91 -1.72 8.88 -6.08
C ASP A 91 -2.89 7.97 -6.49
N ASP A 92 -2.82 7.29 -7.65
CA ASP A 92 -3.84 6.34 -8.09
C ASP A 92 -4.00 5.18 -7.10
N PHE A 93 -2.89 4.68 -6.57
CA PHE A 93 -2.86 3.59 -5.61
C PHE A 93 -3.51 3.98 -4.28
N PHE A 94 -3.20 5.16 -3.72
CA PHE A 94 -3.82 5.64 -2.49
C PHE A 94 -5.31 5.95 -2.69
N LEU A 95 -5.66 6.53 -3.84
CA LEU A 95 -7.07 6.76 -4.20
C LEU A 95 -7.84 5.43 -4.33
N ALA A 96 -7.28 4.43 -5.00
CA ALA A 96 -7.91 3.11 -5.13
C ALA A 96 -8.06 2.38 -3.78
N SER A 97 -7.13 2.62 -2.84
CA SER A 97 -7.19 2.07 -1.49
C SER A 97 -8.02 2.90 -0.51
N ALA A 98 -8.63 4.02 -0.94
CA ALA A 98 -9.35 4.94 -0.06
C ALA A 98 -10.39 4.25 0.86
N GLY A 99 -11.10 3.25 0.33
CA GLY A 99 -12.11 2.50 1.08
C GLY A 99 -11.57 1.69 2.26
N ILE A 100 -10.30 1.29 2.23
CA ILE A 100 -9.63 0.58 3.33
C ILE A 100 -9.57 1.48 4.58
N TRP A 101 -9.30 2.77 4.39
CA TRP A 101 -9.12 3.73 5.48
C TRP A 101 -10.44 4.23 6.09
N GLN A 102 -11.57 3.80 5.52
CA GLN A 102 -12.93 4.14 5.94
C GLN A 102 -13.64 3.00 6.67
N ILE A 103 -12.98 1.85 6.82
CA ILE A 103 -13.55 0.73 7.58
C ILE A 103 -13.74 1.19 9.03
N ASP A 104 -14.93 0.93 9.59
CA ASP A 104 -15.13 1.07 11.04
C ASP A 104 -14.39 -0.06 11.74
N PHE A 105 -13.53 0.35 12.65
CA PHE A 105 -12.53 -0.47 13.29
C PHE A 105 -12.97 -0.97 14.67
N ASN A 106 -14.18 -0.60 15.09
CA ASN A 106 -14.80 -1.08 16.32
C ASN A 106 -15.58 -2.40 16.15
N ASP A 107 -15.81 -2.84 14.91
CA ASP A 107 -16.52 -4.08 14.56
C ASP A 107 -15.58 -5.20 14.06
N GLU A 108 -16.11 -6.32 13.56
CA GLU A 108 -15.33 -7.36 12.86
C GLU A 108 -14.76 -6.85 11.52
N TRP A 109 -13.68 -6.08 11.59
CA TRP A 109 -13.09 -5.38 10.44
C TRP A 109 -12.12 -6.24 9.61
N GLN A 110 -11.52 -7.29 10.20
CA GLN A 110 -10.47 -8.08 9.55
C GLN A 110 -10.93 -8.77 8.24
N PRO A 111 -12.12 -9.41 8.17
CA PRO A 111 -12.60 -9.99 6.92
C PRO A 111 -12.84 -8.92 5.85
N ARG A 112 -13.36 -7.76 6.25
CA ARG A 112 -13.64 -6.65 5.35
C ARG A 112 -12.36 -6.01 4.80
N LEU A 113 -11.34 -5.87 5.65
CA LEU A 113 -10.02 -5.41 5.24
C LEU A 113 -9.40 -6.36 4.22
N ALA A 114 -9.39 -7.66 4.51
CA ALA A 114 -8.83 -8.67 3.60
C ALA A 114 -9.52 -8.62 2.24
N TRP A 115 -10.85 -8.56 2.22
CA TRP A 115 -11.63 -8.45 0.99
C TRP A 115 -11.30 -7.18 0.18
N LEU A 116 -11.21 -6.02 0.83
CA LEU A 116 -10.87 -4.76 0.15
C LEU A 116 -9.44 -4.76 -0.40
N ILE A 117 -8.48 -5.32 0.35
CA ILE A 117 -7.09 -5.49 -0.13
C ILE A 117 -7.06 -6.39 -1.37
N ASP A 118 -7.76 -7.53 -1.33
CA ASP A 118 -7.82 -8.45 -2.45
C ASP A 118 -8.51 -7.83 -3.68
N PHE A 119 -9.53 -7.00 -3.45
CA PHE A 119 -10.20 -6.23 -4.50
C PHE A 119 -9.26 -5.22 -5.17
N VAL A 120 -8.52 -4.43 -4.38
CA VAL A 120 -7.52 -3.49 -4.90
C VAL A 120 -6.43 -4.24 -5.68
N MET A 121 -5.90 -5.33 -5.12
CA MET A 121 -4.89 -6.15 -5.81
C MET A 121 -5.41 -6.75 -7.12
N ALA A 122 -6.65 -7.20 -7.18
CA ALA A 122 -7.27 -7.68 -8.42
C ALA A 122 -7.34 -6.56 -9.47
N GLY A 123 -7.72 -5.34 -9.06
CA GLY A 123 -7.74 -4.17 -9.94
C GLY A 123 -6.34 -3.78 -10.46
N LEU A 124 -5.31 -3.86 -9.62
CA LEU A 124 -3.92 -3.58 -10.01
C LEU A 124 -3.35 -4.64 -10.98
N ARG A 125 -3.70 -5.91 -10.76
CA ARG A 125 -3.29 -7.03 -11.63
C ARG A 125 -4.03 -7.05 -12.96
N ALA A 126 -5.20 -6.41 -13.05
CA ALA A 126 -5.98 -6.35 -14.29
C ALA A 126 -5.19 -5.58 -15.36
N GLY A 127 -4.85 -6.26 -16.45
CA GLY A 127 -4.03 -5.69 -17.54
C GLY A 127 -2.52 -5.73 -17.29
N ALA A 128 -2.05 -6.50 -16.28
CA ALA A 128 -0.64 -6.84 -16.15
C ALA A 128 -0.15 -7.57 -17.43
N PRO A 129 1.08 -7.30 -17.90
CA PRO A 129 1.62 -7.98 -19.08
C PRO A 129 1.55 -9.49 -18.88
N THR A 130 0.85 -10.20 -19.75
CA THR A 130 0.84 -11.67 -19.73
C THR A 130 2.28 -12.14 -19.97
N ARG A 131 2.89 -12.78 -18.97
CA ARG A 131 4.19 -13.42 -19.14
C ARG A 131 4.04 -14.45 -20.26
N PRO A 132 4.78 -14.36 -21.38
CA PRO A 132 4.75 -15.43 -22.36
C PRO A 132 5.22 -16.69 -21.65
N VAL A 133 4.40 -17.73 -21.69
CA VAL A 133 4.80 -19.06 -21.23
C VAL A 133 5.97 -19.47 -22.10
N SER A 134 7.17 -19.53 -21.52
CA SER A 134 8.31 -20.15 -22.19
C SER A 134 7.92 -21.59 -22.50
N GLN A 135 7.75 -21.89 -23.80
CA GLN A 135 7.67 -23.27 -24.30
C GLN A 135 9.03 -23.95 -24.17
#